data_AF-A0A1A2YCC2-F1
#
_entry.id   AF-A0A1A2YCC2-F1
#
_cell.length_a   1.000
_cell.length_b   1.000
_cell.length_c   1.000
_cell.angle_alpha   90.00
_cell.angle_beta   90.00
_cell.angle_gamma   90.00
#
_symmetry.space_group_name_H-M   'P 1'
#
loop_
_entity.id
_entity.type
_entity.pdbx_description
1 polymer ?
#
loop_
_entity_poly.entity_id
_entity_poly.type
_entity_poly.pdbx_seq_one_letter_code
_entity_poly.pdbx_strand_id
1 'polypeptide(L)'
;MRWFVLRLTAVVAVGFMAMAVAAIATPGISSAQCDHNMSFNPATFECKPPPAAPAWYVSPPAYAPSFAGQDVPPPPPQPWWTSEAPMWSVGFHQWGIYVGGVWVPL
;
A
#
# COMPACT_ATOMS: atom_id res chain seq x y z
N MET A 1 43.04 -42.92 -3.04
CA MET A 1 41.76 -42.57 -3.70
C MET A 1 40.55 -42.76 -2.78
N ARG A 2 40.23 -43.98 -2.32
CA ARG A 2 38.98 -44.29 -1.56
C ARG A 2 38.73 -43.43 -0.31
N TRP A 3 39.76 -43.17 0.50
CA TRP A 3 39.65 -42.31 1.69
C TRP A 3 39.32 -40.84 1.36
N PHE A 4 39.90 -40.34 0.26
CA PHE A 4 39.68 -38.98 -0.22
C PHE A 4 38.25 -38.81 -0.75
N VAL A 5 37.76 -39.81 -1.50
CA VAL A 5 36.37 -39.87 -1.99
C VAL A 5 35.38 -39.89 -0.82
N LEU A 6 35.62 -40.73 0.19
CA LEU A 6 34.75 -40.82 1.38
C LEU A 6 34.67 -39.50 2.17
N ARG A 7 35.80 -38.82 2.33
CA ARG A 7 35.85 -37.49 2.97
C ARG A 7 35.08 -36.45 2.16
N LEU A 8 35.25 -36.46 0.84
CA LEU A 8 34.59 -35.52 -0.06
C LEU A 8 33.07 -35.73 -0.07
N THR A 9 32.61 -36.98 -0.11
CA THR A 9 31.18 -37.30 -0.01
C THR A 9 30.58 -36.88 1.33
N ALA A 10 31.32 -37.01 2.43
CA ALA A 10 30.85 -36.58 3.75
C ALA A 10 30.70 -35.04 3.82
N VAL A 11 31.67 -34.29 3.29
CA VAL A 11 31.60 -32.82 3.24
C VAL A 11 30.42 -32.34 2.40
N VAL A 12 30.20 -32.96 1.23
CA VAL A 12 29.06 -32.64 0.37
C VAL A 12 27.75 -32.93 1.08
N ALA A 13 27.62 -34.09 1.73
CA ALA A 13 26.41 -34.46 2.48
C ALA A 13 26.10 -33.47 3.61
N VAL A 14 27.12 -33.04 4.37
CA VAL A 14 26.96 -32.04 5.43
C VAL A 14 26.54 -30.69 4.85
N GLY A 15 27.13 -30.26 3.74
CA GLY A 15 26.73 -29.02 3.05
C GLY A 15 25.28 -29.05 2.58
N PHE A 16 24.84 -30.15 1.97
CA PHE A 16 23.46 -30.33 1.55
C PHE A 16 22.48 -30.35 2.72
N MET A 17 22.81 -31.03 3.81
CA MET A 17 21.98 -31.04 5.01
C MET A 17 21.86 -29.64 5.63
N ALA A 18 22.95 -28.87 5.67
CA ALA A 18 22.91 -27.50 6.17
C ALA A 18 22.02 -26.59 5.30
N MET A 19 22.11 -26.71 3.97
CA MET A 19 21.22 -25.98 3.06
C MET A 19 19.75 -26.39 3.22
N ALA A 20 19.47 -27.69 3.36
CA ALA A 20 18.12 -28.17 3.59
C ALA A 20 17.55 -27.62 4.91
N VAL A 21 18.30 -27.70 6.01
CA VAL A 21 17.88 -27.14 7.31
C VAL A 21 17.60 -25.64 7.21
N ALA A 22 18.45 -24.88 6.51
CA ALA A 22 18.21 -23.46 6.29
C ALA A 22 16.89 -23.21 5.55
N ALA A 23 16.61 -23.95 4.47
CA ALA A 23 15.38 -23.80 3.69
C ALA A 23 14.11 -24.16 4.46
N ILE A 24 14.17 -25.13 5.38
CA ILE A 24 13.00 -25.55 6.18
C ILE A 24 12.79 -24.62 7.38
N ALA A 25 13.88 -24.14 7.99
CA ALA A 25 13.83 -23.30 9.19
C ALA A 25 13.50 -21.84 8.88
N THR A 26 13.85 -21.34 7.69
CA THR A 26 13.32 -20.05 7.24
C THR A 26 11.87 -20.23 6.84
N PRO A 27 10.92 -19.48 7.42
CA PRO A 27 9.58 -19.42 6.89
C PRO A 27 9.70 -18.91 5.45
N GLY A 28 9.53 -19.80 4.48
CA GLY A 28 9.40 -19.46 3.07
C GLY A 28 8.03 -18.81 2.85
N ILE A 29 7.76 -17.73 3.56
CA ILE A 29 6.58 -16.92 3.40
C ILE A 29 6.93 -15.93 2.31
N SER A 30 6.52 -16.25 1.09
CA SER A 30 6.53 -15.29 0.00
C SER A 30 5.37 -14.33 0.18
N SER A 31 5.38 -13.20 -0.53
CA SER A 31 4.26 -12.25 -0.53
C SER A 31 2.92 -12.91 -0.88
N ALA A 32 2.95 -14.03 -1.62
CA ALA A 32 1.77 -14.81 -1.99
C ALA A 32 1.10 -15.58 -0.84
N GLN A 33 1.78 -15.74 0.30
CA GLN A 33 1.27 -16.49 1.47
C GLN A 33 0.78 -15.58 2.61
N CYS A 34 0.92 -14.25 2.48
CA CYS A 34 0.31 -13.34 3.44
C CYS A 34 -1.22 -13.38 3.33
N ASP A 35 -1.88 -13.30 4.48
CA ASP A 35 -3.32 -13.05 4.53
C ASP A 35 -3.66 -11.72 3.84
N HIS A 36 -4.91 -11.57 3.37
CA HIS A 36 -5.36 -10.41 2.60
C HIS A 36 -5.20 -9.09 3.38
N ASN A 37 -5.20 -9.13 4.71
CA ASN A 37 -5.00 -7.95 5.57
C ASN A 37 -3.57 -7.83 6.13
N MET A 38 -2.59 -8.51 5.52
CA MET A 38 -1.19 -8.46 5.92
C MET A 38 -0.30 -8.03 4.76
N SER A 39 0.83 -7.42 5.11
CA SER A 39 1.86 -7.00 4.19
C SER A 39 3.15 -7.76 4.45
N PHE A 40 3.81 -8.21 3.39
CA PHE A 40 5.08 -8.90 3.46
C PHE A 40 6.24 -7.91 3.58
N ASN A 41 7.08 -8.08 4.60
CA ASN A 41 8.32 -7.33 4.73
C ASN A 41 9.49 -8.15 4.17
N PRO A 42 10.08 -7.78 3.00
CA PRO A 42 11.18 -8.54 2.40
C PRO A 42 12.50 -8.45 3.19
N ALA A 43 12.63 -7.49 4.11
CA ALA A 43 13.83 -7.38 4.96
C ALA A 43 13.80 -8.34 6.15
N THR A 44 12.61 -8.69 6.65
CA THR A 44 12.45 -9.58 7.81
C THR A 44 11.82 -10.92 7.48
N PHE A 45 11.33 -11.11 6.24
CA PHE A 45 10.60 -12.30 5.79
C PHE A 45 9.33 -12.59 6.61
N GLU A 46 8.69 -11.54 7.14
CA GLU A 46 7.50 -11.65 7.99
C GLU A 46 6.29 -11.01 7.30
N CYS A 47 5.12 -11.65 7.43
CA CYS A 47 3.84 -10.99 7.18
C CYS A 47 3.37 -10.30 8.47
N LYS A 48 3.05 -9.01 8.39
CA LYS A 48 2.46 -8.25 9.50
C LYS A 48 1.25 -7.46 9.01
N PRO A 49 0.24 -7.26 9.87
CA PRO A 49 -0.81 -6.30 9.56
C PRO A 49 -0.20 -4.91 9.35
N PRO A 50 -0.76 -4.08 8.46
CA PRO A 50 -0.36 -2.70 8.33
C PRO A 50 -0.40 -1.98 9.68
N PRO A 51 0.54 -1.06 9.96
CA PRO A 51 0.46 -0.24 11.15
C PRO A 51 -0.86 0.54 11.18
N ALA A 52 -1.40 0.72 12.38
CA ALA A 52 -2.56 1.58 12.56
C ALA A 52 -2.26 2.99 12.02
N ALA A 53 -3.30 3.66 11.49
CA ALA A 53 -3.18 5.05 11.11
C ALA A 53 -2.68 5.87 12.33
N PRO A 54 -1.73 6.79 12.13
CA PRO A 54 -1.18 7.56 13.22
C PRO A 54 -2.25 8.47 13.83
N ALA A 55 -2.12 8.81 15.12
CA ALA A 55 -3.15 9.56 15.86
C ALA A 55 -3.44 10.97 15.30
N TRP A 56 -2.50 11.55 14.54
CA TRP A 56 -2.68 12.84 13.87
C TRP A 56 -3.40 12.72 12.52
N TYR A 57 -3.54 11.50 11.98
CA TYR A 57 -4.19 11.29 10.69
C TYR A 57 -5.70 11.33 10.85
N VAL A 58 -6.31 12.32 10.23
CA VAL A 58 -7.77 12.42 10.09
C VAL A 58 -8.12 11.96 8.68
N SER A 59 -8.97 10.94 8.60
CA SER A 59 -9.49 10.48 7.31
C SER A 59 -10.27 11.61 6.63
N PRO A 60 -10.06 11.86 5.32
CA PRO A 60 -10.86 12.82 4.58
C PRO A 60 -12.36 12.51 4.69
N PRO A 61 -13.22 13.54 4.66
CA PRO A 61 -14.66 13.31 4.69
C PRO A 61 -15.10 12.59 3.40
N ALA A 62 -16.17 11.80 3.48
CA ALA A 62 -16.60 10.93 2.37
C ALA A 62 -16.98 11.67 1.07
N TYR A 63 -17.32 12.96 1.15
CA TYR A 63 -17.60 13.79 -0.02
C TYR A 63 -16.34 14.36 -0.66
N ALA A 64 -15.21 14.39 0.05
CA ALA A 64 -13.98 14.97 -0.46
C ALA A 64 -13.42 14.06 -1.57
N PRO A 65 -13.11 14.61 -2.75
CA PRO A 65 -12.41 13.85 -3.78
C PRO A 65 -11.08 13.31 -3.25
N SER A 66 -10.64 12.16 -3.74
CA SER A 66 -9.39 11.51 -3.31
C SER A 66 -8.13 12.36 -3.55
N PHE A 67 -8.19 13.31 -4.47
CA PHE A 67 -7.13 14.25 -4.78
C PHE A 67 -7.17 15.54 -3.96
N ALA A 68 -8.22 15.72 -3.16
CA ALA A 68 -8.42 16.93 -2.37
C ALA A 68 -7.74 16.82 -1.01
N GLY A 69 -7.47 17.96 -0.37
CA GLY A 69 -6.83 18.00 0.95
C GLY A 69 -7.69 17.39 2.05
N GLN A 70 -7.13 17.32 3.27
CA GLN A 70 -7.88 16.86 4.45
C GLN A 70 -8.99 17.85 4.85
N ASP A 71 -8.76 19.15 4.62
CA ASP A 71 -9.62 20.24 5.08
C ASP A 71 -10.53 20.81 3.98
N VAL A 72 -11.13 19.94 3.17
CA VAL A 72 -12.08 20.38 2.14
C VAL A 72 -13.41 20.75 2.81
N PRO A 73 -13.92 21.98 2.62
CA PRO A 73 -15.22 22.35 3.16
C PRO A 73 -16.35 21.55 2.49
N PRO A 74 -17.51 21.39 3.12
CA PRO A 74 -18.65 20.72 2.50
C PRO A 74 -19.05 21.41 1.19
N PRO A 75 -19.55 20.64 0.20
CA PRO A 75 -19.97 21.20 -1.08
C PRO A 75 -21.14 22.17 -0.90
N PRO A 76 -21.15 23.29 -1.65
CA PRO A 76 -22.28 24.22 -1.65
C PRO A 76 -23.52 23.54 -2.27
N PRO A 77 -24.73 24.07 -1.99
CA PRO A 77 -25.94 23.59 -2.65
C PRO A 77 -25.88 23.84 -4.16
N GLN A 78 -26.59 22.98 -4.91
CA GLN A 78 -26.70 23.11 -6.37
C GLN A 78 -27.26 24.49 -6.76
N PRO A 79 -26.55 25.28 -7.59
CA PRO A 79 -27.08 26.54 -8.08
C PRO A 79 -28.27 26.32 -9.00
N TRP A 80 -29.30 27.16 -8.88
CA TRP A 80 -30.58 27.02 -9.62
C TRP A 80 -30.47 27.24 -11.13
N TRP A 81 -29.42 27.93 -11.59
CA TRP A 81 -29.22 28.33 -12.98
C TRP A 81 -28.38 27.31 -13.78
N THR A 82 -27.88 26.26 -13.14
CA THR A 82 -27.06 25.21 -13.78
C THR A 82 -27.47 23.81 -13.33
N SER A 83 -27.28 22.83 -14.19
CA SER A 83 -27.41 21.41 -13.85
C SER A 83 -26.08 20.76 -13.47
N GLU A 84 -24.95 21.49 -13.56
CA GLU A 84 -23.63 20.98 -13.20
C GLU A 84 -23.43 20.99 -11.69
N ALA A 85 -23.07 19.84 -11.12
CA ALA A 85 -22.76 19.73 -9.69
C ALA A 85 -21.49 20.54 -9.32
N PRO A 86 -21.49 21.25 -8.18
CA PRO A 86 -20.28 21.85 -7.64
C PRO A 86 -19.14 20.84 -7.52
N MET A 87 -17.96 21.22 -8.01
CA MET A 87 -16.74 20.42 -7.92
C MET A 87 -15.65 21.18 -7.17
N TRP A 88 -14.80 20.44 -6.46
CA TRP A 88 -13.64 21.00 -5.79
C TRP A 88 -12.50 21.20 -6.77
N SER A 89 -11.96 22.42 -6.86
CA SER A 89 -10.73 22.70 -7.61
C SER A 89 -9.53 22.73 -6.69
N VAL A 90 -8.54 21.87 -6.94
CA VAL A 90 -7.24 21.89 -6.24
C VAL A 90 -6.42 23.12 -6.61
N GLY A 91 -6.47 23.56 -7.87
CA GLY A 91 -5.71 24.73 -8.31
C GLY A 91 -6.17 26.01 -7.63
N PHE A 92 -7.48 26.14 -7.39
CA PHE A 92 -8.08 27.31 -6.77
C PHE A 92 -8.40 27.13 -5.28
N HIS A 93 -8.28 25.92 -4.73
CA HIS A 93 -8.70 25.56 -3.37
C HIS A 93 -10.12 26.06 -3.03
N GLN A 94 -11.06 25.90 -3.96
CA GLN A 94 -12.44 26.37 -3.81
C GLN A 94 -13.43 25.49 -4.57
N TRP A 95 -14.70 25.56 -4.18
CA TRP A 95 -15.82 24.97 -4.92
C TRP A 95 -16.18 25.84 -6.13
N GLY A 96 -16.68 25.20 -7.18
CA GLY A 96 -17.13 25.90 -8.38
C GLY A 96 -17.61 24.96 -9.46
N ILE A 97 -17.90 25.51 -10.64
CA ILE A 97 -18.38 24.78 -11.82
C ILE A 97 -17.76 25.34 -13.11
N TYR A 98 -17.83 24.59 -14.20
CA TYR A 98 -17.24 24.96 -15.49
C TYR A 98 -18.30 25.32 -16.52
N VAL A 99 -18.57 26.61 -16.68
CA VAL A 99 -19.56 27.09 -17.66
C VAL A 99 -18.85 27.44 -18.96
N GLY A 100 -19.06 26.66 -20.01
CA GLY A 100 -18.46 26.93 -21.33
C GLY A 100 -16.92 26.94 -21.31
N GLY A 101 -16.31 26.14 -20.43
CA GLY A 101 -14.85 26.08 -20.24
C GLY A 101 -14.29 27.15 -19.30
N VAL A 102 -15.13 28.00 -18.71
CA VAL A 102 -14.73 29.03 -17.73
C VAL A 102 -15.06 28.57 -16.32
N TRP A 103 -14.09 28.72 -15.41
CA TRP A 103 -14.29 28.44 -13.99
C TRP A 103 -15.14 29.53 -13.31
N VAL A 104 -16.22 29.11 -12.64
CA VAL A 104 -17.08 29.98 -11.82
C VAL A 104 -17.02 29.50 -10.37
N PRO A 105 -16.48 30.29 -9.43
CA PRO A 105 -16.43 29.93 -8.02
C PRO A 105 -17.83 29.98 -7.38
N LEU A 106 -18.07 29.12 -6.38
CA LEU A 106 -19.31 29.02 -5.61
C LEU A 106 -19.08 29.17 -4.11
#